data_AF-A0A7V1EHQ4-F1
#
_entry.id   AF-A0A7V1EHQ4-F1
#
_cell.length_a   1.000
_cell.length_b   1.000
_cell.length_c   1.000
_cell.angle_alpha   90.00
_cell.angle_beta   90.00
_cell.angle_gamma   90.00
#
_symmetry.space_group_name_H-M   'P 1'
#
loop_
_entity.id
_entity.type
_entity.pdbx_description
1 polymer ?
#
loop_
_entity_poly.entity_id
_entity_poly.type
_entity_poly.pdbx_seq_one_letter_code
_entity_poly.pdbx_strand_id
1 'polypeptide(L)'
;MLDTLSPGNKTWVSVHLREKPNLARFPQKAYAEKIAYLKEFAQRTQRSLLDFANSFGNQIDSLQSFWIYNGFCLKPTEPVILALASRSDVDFVNGVRQER
;
A
#
# COMPACT_ATOMS: atom_id res chain seq x y z
N MET A 1 -2.55 17.88 2.63
CA MET A 1 -3.97 17.51 2.45
C MET A 1 -4.30 16.34 3.40
N LEU A 2 -4.22 16.59 4.71
CA LEU A 2 -4.68 15.68 5.77
C LEU A 2 -5.74 16.36 6.68
N ASP A 3 -5.88 17.69 6.58
CA ASP A 3 -6.63 18.56 7.50
C ASP A 3 -8.17 18.44 7.40
N THR A 4 -8.68 17.42 6.70
CA THR A 4 -10.13 17.19 6.51
C THR A 4 -10.60 15.83 7.01
N LEU A 5 -9.72 15.05 7.64
CA LEU A 5 -10.06 13.76 8.20
C LEU A 5 -10.63 13.97 9.63
N SER A 6 -11.78 13.37 9.90
CA SER A 6 -12.27 13.25 11.29
C SER A 6 -11.69 11.98 11.90
N PRO A 7 -11.19 11.99 13.16
CA PRO A 7 -10.39 10.90 13.73
C PRO A 7 -11.04 9.51 13.72
N GLY A 8 -12.38 9.45 13.77
CA GLY A 8 -13.16 8.20 13.77
C GLY A 8 -13.61 7.73 12.39
N ASN A 9 -13.54 8.57 11.36
CA ASN A 9 -13.99 8.21 10.02
C ASN A 9 -12.91 7.44 9.28
N LYS A 10 -13.28 6.29 8.73
CA LYS A 10 -12.41 5.52 7.85
C LYS A 10 -12.48 6.08 6.43
N THR A 11 -11.33 6.32 5.81
CA THR A 11 -11.23 6.88 4.45
C THR A 11 -10.42 5.95 3.57
N TRP A 12 -10.79 5.79 2.31
CA TRP A 12 -9.97 5.02 1.36
C TRP A 12 -8.62 5.68 1.15
N VAL A 13 -7.55 4.90 1.28
CA VAL A 13 -6.19 5.32 0.92
C VAL A 13 -5.50 4.25 0.10
N SER A 14 -4.58 4.66 -0.76
CA SER A 14 -3.58 3.79 -1.37
C SER A 14 -2.21 4.05 -0.74
N VAL A 15 -1.55 3.00 -0.28
CA VAL A 15 -0.21 3.01 0.30
C VAL A 15 0.76 2.50 -0.75
N HIS A 16 1.82 3.26 -1.02
CA HIS A 16 2.86 2.92 -1.98
C HIS A 16 4.17 2.65 -1.23
N LEU A 17 4.80 1.50 -1.49
CA LEU A 17 6.07 1.17 -0.86
C LEU A 17 7.23 1.85 -1.57
N ARG A 18 8.28 2.14 -0.80
CA ARG A 18 9.51 2.79 -1.28
C ARG A 18 10.32 1.89 -2.19
N GLU A 19 10.43 0.60 -1.87
CA GLU A 19 11.18 -0.36 -2.70
C GLU A 19 10.45 -0.59 -4.04
N LYS A 20 11.16 -0.38 -5.15
CA LYS A 20 10.60 -0.54 -6.51
C LYS A 20 11.21 -1.78 -7.20
N PRO A 21 10.41 -2.56 -7.94
CA PRO A 21 10.92 -3.71 -8.68
C PRO A 21 11.80 -3.25 -9.85
N ASN A 22 12.91 -3.95 -10.09
CA ASN A 22 13.78 -3.68 -11.22
C ASN A 22 13.47 -4.61 -12.39
N LEU A 23 12.73 -4.10 -13.37
CA LEU A 23 12.35 -4.85 -14.57
C LEU A 23 13.39 -4.77 -15.71
N ALA A 24 14.41 -3.92 -15.60
CA ALA A 24 15.43 -3.73 -16.64
C ALA A 24 16.29 -4.98 -16.87
N ARG A 25 16.33 -5.89 -15.88
CA ARG A 25 17.05 -7.17 -15.97
C ARG A 25 16.39 -8.20 -16.90
N PHE A 26 15.15 -7.98 -17.31
CA PHE A 26 14.40 -8.93 -18.14
C PHE A 26 14.36 -8.49 -19.60
N PRO A 27 14.39 -9.43 -20.56
CA PRO A 27 14.10 -9.13 -21.96
C PRO A 27 12.76 -8.43 -22.15
N GLN A 28 12.62 -7.63 -23.22
CA GLN A 28 11.43 -6.79 -23.43
C GLN A 28 10.11 -7.59 -23.38
N LYS A 29 10.08 -8.77 -23.99
CA LYS A 29 8.88 -9.62 -24.14
C LYS A 29 8.75 -10.75 -23.11
N ALA A 30 9.58 -10.76 -22.06
CA ALA A 30 9.55 -11.77 -21.00
C ALA A 30 8.39 -11.55 -20.00
N TYR A 31 7.14 -11.47 -20.49
CA TYR A 31 5.99 -11.06 -19.68
C TYR A 31 5.70 -12.01 -18.52
N ALA A 32 5.73 -13.32 -18.74
CA ALA A 32 5.46 -14.31 -17.69
C ALA A 32 6.45 -14.22 -16.53
N GLU A 33 7.74 -14.11 -16.85
CA GLU A 33 8.83 -13.95 -15.88
C GLU A 33 8.73 -12.62 -15.11
N LYS A 34 8.41 -11.53 -15.82
CA LYS A 34 8.17 -10.22 -15.19
C LYS A 34 6.99 -10.27 -14.21
N ILE A 35 5.89 -10.92 -14.59
CA ILE A 35 4.71 -11.06 -13.73
C ILE A 35 5.03 -11.90 -12.49
N ALA A 36 5.71 -13.04 -12.66
CA ALA A 36 6.14 -13.87 -11.54
C ALA A 36 7.03 -13.09 -10.57
N TYR A 37 8.03 -12.39 -11.11
CA TYR A 37 8.91 -11.55 -10.32
C TYR A 37 8.18 -10.44 -9.56
N LEU A 38 7.24 -9.72 -10.20
CA LEU A 38 6.48 -8.66 -9.53
C LEU A 38 5.65 -9.21 -8.38
N LYS A 39 5.02 -10.39 -8.55
CA LYS A 39 4.25 -11.05 -7.49
C LYS A 39 5.14 -11.45 -6.32
N GLU A 40 6.27 -12.09 -6.58
CA GLU A 40 7.23 -12.48 -5.53
C GLU A 40 7.82 -11.26 -4.82
N PHE A 41 8.21 -10.24 -5.58
CA PHE A 41 8.74 -9.00 -5.06
C PHE A 41 7.75 -8.31 -4.12
N ALA A 42 6.49 -8.19 -4.53
CA ALA A 42 5.42 -7.64 -3.70
C ALA A 42 5.18 -8.49 -2.45
N GLN A 43 5.08 -9.82 -2.57
CA GLN A 43 4.89 -10.71 -1.42
C GLN A 43 6.00 -10.60 -0.37
N ARG A 44 7.25 -10.42 -0.81
CA ARG A 44 8.40 -10.24 0.09
C ARG A 44 8.39 -8.87 0.76
N THR A 45 8.25 -7.81 -0.03
CA THR A 45 8.43 -6.42 0.43
C THR A 45 7.22 -5.89 1.19
N GLN A 46 6.01 -6.35 0.87
CA GLN A 46 4.80 -5.88 1.53
C GLN A 46 4.54 -6.53 2.88
N ARG A 47 5.11 -7.72 3.15
CA ARG A 47 4.75 -8.57 4.31
C ARG A 47 4.76 -7.80 5.63
N SER A 48 5.90 -7.20 5.98
CA SER A 48 6.07 -6.43 7.23
C SER A 48 5.03 -5.33 7.38
N LEU A 49 4.73 -4.62 6.28
CA LEU A 49 3.80 -3.50 6.28
C LEU A 49 2.32 -3.94 6.30
N LEU A 50 2.00 -5.07 5.67
CA LEU A 50 0.68 -5.70 5.72
C LEU A 50 0.40 -6.26 7.12
N ASP A 51 1.38 -6.91 7.75
CA ASP A 51 1.28 -7.40 9.12
C ASP A 51 1.07 -6.22 10.10
N PHE A 52 1.82 -5.14 9.91
CA PHE A 52 1.65 -3.90 10.65
C PHE A 52 0.24 -3.32 10.46
N ALA A 53 -0.25 -3.21 9.22
CA ALA A 53 -1.60 -2.72 8.95
C ALA A 53 -2.69 -3.59 9.59
N ASN A 54 -2.58 -4.91 9.50
CA ASN A 54 -3.53 -5.84 10.10
C ASN A 54 -3.54 -5.80 11.64
N SER A 55 -2.43 -5.40 12.28
CA SER A 55 -2.35 -5.29 13.74
C SER A 55 -3.29 -4.23 14.32
N PHE A 56 -3.79 -3.29 13.50
CA PHE A 56 -4.76 -2.27 13.92
C PHE A 56 -6.20 -2.79 14.05
N GLY A 57 -6.48 -4.02 13.63
CA GLY A 57 -7.78 -4.68 13.82
C GLY A 57 -8.94 -3.88 13.25
N ASN A 58 -9.92 -3.54 14.10
CA ASN A 58 -11.16 -2.87 13.71
C ASN A 58 -10.98 -1.41 13.23
N GLN A 59 -9.77 -0.84 13.28
CA GLN A 59 -9.48 0.50 12.77
C GLN A 59 -9.21 0.52 11.26
N ILE A 60 -9.09 -0.65 10.62
CA ILE A 60 -8.98 -0.79 9.17
C ILE A 60 -10.15 -1.60 8.62
N ASP A 61 -10.52 -1.37 7.37
CA ASP A 61 -11.37 -2.25 6.57
C ASP A 61 -10.77 -2.43 5.17
N SER A 62 -11.25 -3.45 4.45
CA SER A 62 -11.07 -3.56 2.99
C SER A 62 -9.60 -3.53 2.54
N LEU A 63 -8.70 -4.14 3.32
CA LEU A 63 -7.29 -4.26 2.95
C LEU A 63 -7.15 -5.14 1.70
N GLN A 64 -6.50 -4.62 0.68
CA GLN A 64 -6.24 -5.32 -0.58
C GLN A 64 -4.85 -4.96 -1.12
N SER A 65 -4.01 -5.96 -1.36
CA SER A 65 -2.67 -5.79 -1.92
C SER A 65 -2.64 -5.83 -3.45
N PHE A 66 -1.68 -5.11 -4.03
CA PHE A 66 -1.45 -5.01 -5.46
C PHE A 66 0.04 -5.14 -5.77
N TRP A 67 0.38 -6.13 -6.60
CA TRP A 67 1.76 -6.42 -6.99
C TRP A 67 2.28 -5.49 -8.10
N ILE A 68 1.40 -4.88 -8.89
CA ILE A 68 1.76 -4.11 -10.09
C ILE A 68 2.57 -2.85 -9.76
N TYR A 69 2.24 -2.15 -8.67
CA TYR A 69 2.92 -0.92 -8.25
C TYR A 69 3.66 -1.05 -6.91
N ASN A 70 3.71 -2.26 -6.35
CA ASN A 70 4.16 -2.55 -5.00
C ASN A 70 3.45 -1.70 -3.92
N GLY A 71 2.18 -2.00 -3.65
CA GLY A 71 1.43 -1.36 -2.60
C GLY A 71 0.11 -2.02 -2.30
N PHE A 72 -0.72 -1.35 -1.53
CA PHE A 72 -2.05 -1.85 -1.13
C PHE A 72 -3.02 -0.69 -0.91
N CYS A 73 -4.31 -1.00 -0.92
CA CYS A 73 -5.37 -0.09 -0.54
C CYS A 73 -6.06 -0.62 0.72
N LEU A 74 -6.62 0.29 1.51
CA LEU A 74 -7.42 -0.01 2.68
C LEU A 74 -8.26 1.20 3.07
N LYS A 75 -9.19 1.02 4.00
CA LYS A 75 -9.93 2.09 4.68
C LYS A 75 -9.49 2.20 6.15
N PRO A 76 -8.46 2.99 6.48
CA PRO A 76 -8.03 3.20 7.86
C PRO A 76 -8.69 4.44 8.47
N THR A 77 -8.68 4.51 9.80
CA THR A 77 -8.85 5.77 10.53
C THR A 77 -7.63 6.69 10.34
N GLU A 78 -7.78 7.98 10.64
CA GLU A 78 -6.69 8.95 10.54
C GLU A 78 -5.43 8.57 11.34
N PRO A 79 -5.50 8.10 12.60
CA PRO A 79 -4.32 7.66 13.33
C PRO A 79 -3.55 6.55 12.61
N VAL A 80 -4.26 5.62 11.95
CA VAL A 80 -3.65 4.54 11.18
C VAL A 80 -2.99 5.07 9.90
N ILE A 81 -3.60 6.06 9.23
CA ILE A 81 -2.99 6.75 8.07
C ILE A 81 -1.63 7.35 8.47
N LEU A 82 -1.58 8.07 9.58
CA LEU A 82 -0.36 8.70 10.08
C LEU A 82 0.69 7.67 10.49
N ALA A 83 0.27 6.58 11.14
CA ALA A 83 1.16 5.49 11.51
C ALA A 83 1.78 4.79 10.28
N LEU A 84 0.99 4.56 9.23
CA LEU A 84 1.47 4.02 7.96
C LEU A 84 2.44 4.99 7.27
N ALA A 85 2.08 6.27 7.16
CA ALA A 85 2.92 7.30 6.54
C ALA A 85 4.26 7.51 7.27
N SER A 86 4.32 7.20 8.57
CA SER A 86 5.54 7.33 9.39
C SER A 86 6.53 6.17 9.22
N ARG A 87 6.15 5.09 8.50
CA ARG A 87 7.05 3.97 8.29
C ARG A 87 8.10 4.25 7.22
N SER A 88 9.33 3.82 7.47
CA SER A 88 10.47 4.03 6.57
C SER A 88 10.39 3.25 5.26
N ASP A 89 9.61 2.16 5.20
CA ASP A 89 9.35 1.37 4.01
C ASP A 89 8.19 1.91 3.14
N VAL A 90 7.52 2.98 3.59
CA VAL A 90 6.48 3.70 2.84
C VAL A 90 7.09 4.87 2.05
N ASP A 91 6.67 4.99 0.80
CA ASP A 91 7.01 6.11 -0.09
C ASP A 91 6.05 7.28 0.18
N PHE A 92 4.75 7.01 0.02
CA PHE A 92 3.68 7.95 0.33
C PHE A 92 2.36 7.22 0.56
N VAL A 93 1.42 7.92 1.20
CA VAL A 93 0.01 7.53 1.33
C VAL A 93 -0.83 8.55 0.60
N ASN A 94 -1.67 8.09 -0.33
CA ASN A 94 -2.58 8.94 -1.09
C ASN A 94 -4.03 8.68 -0.66
N GLY A 95 -4.74 9.73 -0.27
CA GLY A 95 -6.16 9.65 0.05
C GLY A 95 -7.03 9.67 -1.20
N VAL A 96 -8.10 8.88 -1.23
CA VAL A 96 -9.11 8.92 -2.29
C VAL A 96 -10.24 9.82 -1.84
N ARG A 97 -10.45 10.95 -2.52
CA ARG A 97 -11.62 11.80 -2.29
C ARG A 97 -12.85 11.07 -2.83
N GLN A 98 -13.81 10.73 -1.97
CA GLN A 98 -15.14 10.34 -2.43
C GLN A 98 -15.85 11.61 -2.89
N GLU A 99 -15.99 11.78 -4.19
CA GLU A 99 -16.97 12.72 -4.73
C GLU A 99 -18.36 12.21 -4.34
N ARG A 100 -19.10 13.04 -3.62
CA ARG A 100 -20.52 12.81 -3.27
C ARG A 100 -21.40 13.25 -4.42
#